data_AF-A0A8T3Y7B2-F1
#
_entry.id   AF-A0A8T3Y7B2-F1
#
_cell.length_a   1.000
_cell.length_b   1.000
_cell.length_c   1.000
_cell.angle_alpha   90.00
_cell.angle_beta   90.00
_cell.angle_gamma   90.00
#
_symmetry.space_group_name_H-M   'P 1'
#
loop_
_entity.id
_entity.type
_entity.pdbx_description
1 polymer ?
#
loop_
_entity_poly.entity_id
_entity_poly.type
_entity_poly.pdbx_seq_one_letter_code
_entity_poly.pdbx_strand_id
1 'polypeptide(L)'
;MRIQNSLATLAHSRILFFLIILQACSSPLPTKDLDKFFECADGRFVKFAEECFANTCRSDEECSIVKFSGPCGAYDVPAPKGTVPPTLHATRCNEQNECRAMPAACAGVETSKYAGVRCSNSMCVGLQQQPKTQPCLSDAECVPSDCCHPRTCVHTSQQADCRDIICTQECQPGTLDCGGSCACEQGTCVGKNFYSE
;
A
#
# COMPACT_ATOMS: atom_id res chain seq x y z
N MET A 1 -9.31 84.51 19.65
CA MET A 1 -9.42 83.34 20.54
C MET A 1 -10.62 82.54 20.07
N ARG A 2 -10.40 81.45 19.32
CA ARG A 2 -11.46 80.70 18.61
C ARG A 2 -12.03 79.57 19.48
N ILE A 3 -13.27 79.77 19.89
CA ILE A 3 -14.45 78.89 19.74
C ILE A 3 -14.18 77.37 19.80
N GLN A 4 -14.63 76.77 20.91
CA GLN A 4 -15.02 75.36 21.03
C GLN A 4 -16.20 75.06 20.09
N ASN A 5 -16.21 73.90 19.43
CA ASN A 5 -17.48 73.32 18.96
C ASN A 5 -17.48 71.80 19.06
N SER A 6 -18.63 71.34 19.53
CA SER A 6 -18.94 70.03 20.04
C SER A 6 -19.42 69.04 18.97
N LEU A 7 -19.47 67.77 19.38
CA LEU A 7 -20.54 66.79 19.12
C LEU A 7 -20.69 66.16 17.71
N ALA A 8 -20.29 64.89 17.67
CA ALA A 8 -21.12 63.71 17.39
C ALA A 8 -21.94 63.65 16.08
N THR A 9 -21.67 62.62 15.29
CA THR A 9 -22.73 61.93 14.53
C THR A 9 -22.40 60.45 14.37
N LEU A 10 -23.36 59.62 14.80
CA LEU A 10 -23.42 58.17 14.64
C LEU A 10 -23.34 57.76 13.17
N ALA A 11 -22.62 56.68 12.90
CA ALA A 11 -22.93 55.79 11.78
C ALA A 11 -22.88 54.34 12.26
N HIS A 12 -24.05 53.83 12.65
CA HIS A 12 -24.31 52.40 12.72
C HIS A 12 -24.35 51.86 11.29
N SER A 13 -23.37 51.06 10.89
CA SER A 13 -23.47 50.28 9.65
C SER A 13 -23.04 48.84 9.91
N ARG A 14 -24.08 48.01 9.94
CA ARG A 14 -24.13 46.56 9.71
C ARG A 14 -22.81 45.93 9.25
N ILE A 15 -22.12 45.28 10.19
CA ILE A 15 -21.23 44.14 9.88
C ILE A 15 -21.86 42.91 10.53
N LEU A 16 -22.98 42.49 9.93
CA LEU A 16 -23.44 41.12 9.97
C LEU A 16 -22.91 40.53 8.67
N PHE A 17 -21.88 39.69 8.72
CA PHE A 17 -21.58 38.59 7.79
C PHE A 17 -20.16 38.12 8.09
N PHE A 18 -19.96 36.80 8.08
CA PHE A 18 -18.74 36.06 8.41
C PHE A 18 -18.52 35.69 9.87
N LEU A 19 -19.55 35.09 10.48
CA LEU A 19 -19.31 33.88 11.28
C LEU A 19 -18.93 32.75 10.28
N ILE A 20 -17.69 32.76 9.79
CA ILE A 20 -17.13 31.59 9.09
C ILE A 20 -16.92 30.54 10.16
N ILE A 21 -17.59 29.41 9.95
CA ILE A 21 -17.40 28.15 10.63
C ILE A 21 -15.93 27.73 10.46
N LEU A 22 -15.05 28.24 11.32
CA LEU A 22 -13.78 27.60 11.66
C LEU A 22 -14.10 26.58 12.75
N GLN A 23 -14.84 25.55 12.34
CA GLN A 23 -14.94 24.34 13.14
C GLN A 23 -13.60 23.64 13.03
N ALA A 24 -12.73 24.01 13.95
CA ALA A 24 -11.45 23.38 14.16
C ALA A 24 -11.66 21.86 14.27
N CYS A 25 -10.94 21.10 13.45
CA CYS A 25 -10.58 19.73 13.77
C CYS A 25 -9.66 19.75 15.01
N SER A 26 -10.19 20.07 16.18
CA SER A 26 -9.45 20.16 17.44
C SER A 26 -9.63 18.93 18.32
N SER A 27 -9.57 17.77 17.68
CA SER A 27 -9.34 16.50 18.37
C SER A 27 -8.10 15.87 17.75
N PRO A 28 -6.95 15.78 18.46
CA PRO A 28 -5.88 14.91 18.01
C PRO A 28 -6.45 13.49 17.96
N LEU A 29 -6.65 12.98 16.75
CA LEU A 29 -6.97 11.57 16.56
C LEU A 29 -5.85 10.75 17.22
N PRO A 30 -6.16 9.66 17.94
CA PRO A 30 -5.14 8.82 18.55
C PRO A 30 -4.17 8.35 17.45
N THR A 31 -2.94 8.86 17.48
CA THR A 31 -1.91 8.68 16.44
C THR A 31 -1.15 7.36 16.56
N LYS A 32 -1.74 6.33 17.17
CA LYS A 32 -1.12 5.00 17.19
C LYS A 32 -1.74 4.16 16.10
N ASP A 33 -0.95 3.97 15.04
CA ASP A 33 -1.06 2.91 14.03
C ASP A 33 -2.29 2.95 13.11
N LEU A 34 -2.50 4.09 12.42
CA LEU A 34 -3.21 4.02 11.13
C LEU A 34 -2.19 3.61 10.07
N ASP A 35 -2.27 2.36 9.61
CA ASP A 35 -1.55 1.94 8.40
C ASP A 35 -2.07 2.78 7.21
N LYS A 36 -1.20 3.64 6.69
CA LYS A 36 -1.47 4.49 5.53
C LYS A 36 -1.11 3.72 4.27
N PHE A 37 -1.90 3.92 3.21
CA PHE A 37 -1.58 3.38 1.89
C PHE A 37 -1.58 4.50 0.86
N PHE A 38 -0.66 4.38 -0.09
CA PHE A 38 -0.53 5.28 -1.23
C PHE A 38 -0.96 4.54 -2.49
N GLU A 39 -1.85 5.14 -3.27
CA GLU A 39 -2.17 4.69 -4.61
C GLU A 39 -1.22 5.37 -5.61
N CYS A 40 -0.45 4.55 -6.33
CA CYS A 40 0.47 4.98 -7.36
C CYS A 40 -0.28 5.28 -8.68
N ALA A 41 0.35 6.01 -9.60
CA ALA A 41 -0.26 6.36 -10.89
C ALA A 41 -0.62 5.15 -11.78
N ASP A 42 -0.01 3.99 -11.51
CA ASP A 42 -0.27 2.70 -12.15
C ASP A 42 -1.37 1.87 -11.46
N GLY A 43 -1.99 2.40 -10.41
CA GLY A 43 -3.04 1.74 -9.63
C GLY A 43 -2.54 0.79 -8.53
N ARG A 44 -1.22 0.70 -8.29
CA ARG A 44 -0.68 -0.07 -7.15
C ARG A 44 -0.96 0.62 -5.82
N PHE A 45 -1.16 -0.17 -4.76
CA PHE A 45 -1.24 0.32 -3.38
C PHE A 45 0.02 -0.08 -2.61
N VAL A 46 0.72 0.91 -2.06
CA VAL A 46 1.99 0.72 -1.34
C VAL A 46 1.94 1.35 0.06
N LYS A 47 2.82 0.91 0.97
CA LYS A 47 2.84 1.40 2.36
C LYS A 47 3.56 2.74 2.48
N PHE A 48 4.63 2.91 1.72
CA PHE A 48 5.41 4.14 1.64
C PHE A 48 5.33 4.74 0.24
N ALA A 49 5.17 6.05 0.13
CA ALA A 49 4.99 6.73 -1.16
C ALA A 49 6.20 6.56 -2.10
N GLU A 50 7.38 6.37 -1.53
CA GLU A 50 8.65 6.06 -2.20
C GLU A 50 8.56 4.78 -3.04
N GLU A 51 7.76 3.79 -2.61
CA GLU A 51 7.58 2.53 -3.33
C GLU A 51 6.82 2.71 -4.66
N CYS A 52 6.08 3.81 -4.84
CA CYS A 52 5.51 4.17 -6.14
C CYS A 52 6.59 4.52 -7.17
N PHE A 53 7.77 4.94 -6.73
CA PHE A 53 8.86 5.44 -7.57
C PHE A 53 10.14 4.60 -7.45
N ALA A 54 10.10 3.50 -6.70
CA ALA A 54 11.25 2.62 -6.54
C ALA A 54 11.81 2.21 -7.91
N ASN A 55 13.12 2.42 -8.10
CA ASN A 55 13.87 2.12 -9.32
C ASN A 55 13.49 2.93 -10.59
N THR A 56 12.70 3.99 -10.47
CA THR A 56 12.34 4.84 -11.63
C THR A 56 13.38 5.91 -11.95
N CYS A 57 14.15 6.32 -10.95
CA CYS A 57 15.22 7.30 -11.06
C CYS A 57 16.58 6.62 -11.24
N ARG A 58 17.34 6.96 -12.30
CA ARG A 58 18.71 6.42 -12.51
C ARG A 58 19.81 7.41 -12.17
N SER A 59 19.52 8.70 -12.13
CA SER A 59 20.46 9.77 -11.75
C SER A 59 19.73 10.96 -11.12
N ASP A 60 20.47 11.79 -10.37
CA ASP A 60 19.94 12.99 -9.72
C ASP A 60 19.36 14.02 -10.72
N GLU A 61 19.82 13.99 -11.98
CA GLU A 61 19.35 14.88 -13.04
C GLU A 61 17.95 14.51 -13.55
N GLU A 62 17.54 13.25 -13.39
CA GLU A 62 16.23 12.74 -13.81
C GLU A 62 15.15 12.95 -12.72
N CYS A 63 15.57 13.20 -11.48
CA CYS A 63 14.68 13.26 -10.32
C CYS A 63 14.34 14.70 -9.91
N SER A 64 13.22 14.82 -9.22
CA SER A 64 12.82 16.02 -8.49
C SER A 64 12.10 15.61 -7.21
N ILE A 65 12.17 16.47 -6.19
CA ILE A 65 11.37 16.27 -4.97
C ILE A 65 9.94 16.66 -5.29
N VAL A 66 9.05 15.66 -5.29
CA VAL A 66 7.62 15.86 -5.39
C VAL A 66 7.08 16.05 -3.98
N LYS A 67 6.50 17.23 -3.74
CA LYS A 67 5.85 17.58 -2.48
C LYS A 67 4.37 17.24 -2.58
N PHE A 68 3.84 16.53 -1.59
CA PHE A 68 2.39 16.37 -1.47
C PHE A 68 1.94 16.46 -0.01
N SER A 69 0.74 16.97 0.18
CA SER A 69 0.14 17.15 1.50
C SER A 69 -0.74 15.95 1.85
N GLY A 70 -0.51 15.35 3.01
CA GLY A 70 -1.39 14.36 3.60
C GLY A 70 -1.94 14.77 4.96
N PRO A 71 -2.79 13.94 5.59
CA PRO A 71 -3.41 14.21 6.87
C PRO A 71 -2.42 14.26 8.05
N CYS A 72 -1.15 13.90 7.84
CA CYS A 72 -0.09 14.01 8.84
C CYS A 72 1.00 15.01 8.48
N GLY A 73 0.77 15.89 7.50
CA GLY A 73 1.72 16.90 7.06
C GLY A 73 2.19 16.70 5.62
N ALA A 74 3.19 17.50 5.24
CA ALA A 74 3.82 17.41 3.92
C ALA A 74 4.79 16.23 3.87
N TYR A 75 4.81 15.56 2.71
CA TYR A 75 5.76 14.51 2.37
C TYR A 75 6.60 14.97 1.18
N ASP A 76 7.89 14.67 1.23
CA ASP A 76 8.86 14.97 0.19
C ASP A 76 9.38 13.63 -0.36
N VAL A 77 9.04 13.30 -1.60
CA VAL A 77 9.42 12.01 -2.21
C VAL A 77 10.23 12.27 -3.49
N PRO A 78 11.42 11.65 -3.64
CA PRO A 78 12.15 11.71 -4.90
C PRO A 78 11.40 10.90 -5.97
N ALA A 79 11.07 11.55 -7.08
CA ALA A 79 10.39 10.93 -8.22
C ALA A 79 10.88 11.54 -9.54
N PRO A 80 10.66 10.87 -10.69
CA PRO A 80 11.00 11.43 -11.99
C PRO A 80 10.31 12.78 -12.23
N LYS A 81 10.98 13.68 -12.94
CA LYS A 81 10.39 14.99 -13.30
C LYS A 81 9.06 14.82 -14.04
N GLY A 82 8.05 15.58 -13.61
CA GLY A 82 6.70 15.54 -14.21
C GLY A 82 5.79 14.40 -13.73
N THR A 83 6.22 13.63 -12.73
CA THR A 83 5.40 12.56 -12.16
C THR A 83 4.23 13.10 -11.35
N VAL A 84 3.07 12.45 -11.46
CA VAL A 84 1.90 12.75 -10.64
C VAL A 84 2.12 12.19 -9.23
N PRO A 85 1.93 13.00 -8.16
CA PRO A 85 2.06 12.52 -6.79
C PRO A 85 1.10 11.36 -6.51
N PRO A 86 1.48 10.40 -5.65
CA PRO A 86 0.58 9.31 -5.28
C PRO A 86 -0.56 9.85 -4.42
N THR A 87 -1.73 9.21 -4.52
CA THR A 87 -2.89 9.61 -3.73
C THR A 87 -2.86 8.89 -2.39
N LEU A 88 -2.88 9.65 -1.29
CA LEU A 88 -2.89 9.09 0.06
C LEU A 88 -4.31 8.74 0.49
N HIS A 89 -4.52 7.47 0.81
CA HIS A 89 -5.77 6.94 1.30
C HIS A 89 -5.65 6.60 2.79
N ALA A 90 -6.52 7.20 3.61
CA ALA A 90 -6.74 6.75 4.98
C ALA A 90 -7.85 5.69 4.95
N THR A 91 -7.52 4.44 5.22
CA THR A 91 -8.47 3.34 5.17
C THR A 91 -8.97 2.97 6.56
N ARG A 92 -10.29 2.99 6.74
CA ARG A 92 -10.98 2.33 7.86
C ARG A 92 -11.89 1.26 7.28
N CYS A 93 -12.07 0.18 8.03
CA CYS A 93 -13.14 -0.75 7.74
C CYS A 93 -14.48 -0.16 8.18
N ASN A 94 -15.52 -0.38 7.39
CA ASN A 94 -16.90 -0.12 7.83
C ASN A 94 -17.40 -1.26 8.74
N GLU A 95 -18.63 -1.12 9.25
CA GLU A 95 -19.29 -2.13 10.09
C GLU A 95 -19.50 -3.48 9.36
N GLN A 96 -19.46 -3.46 8.02
CA GLN A 96 -19.58 -4.64 7.16
C GLN A 96 -18.23 -5.29 6.84
N ASN A 97 -17.14 -4.89 7.52
CA ASN A 97 -15.79 -5.42 7.33
C ASN A 97 -15.24 -5.18 5.89
N GLU A 98 -15.76 -4.15 5.21
CA GLU A 98 -15.31 -3.73 3.90
C GLU A 98 -14.34 -2.55 4.01
N CYS A 99 -13.33 -2.56 3.15
CA CYS A 99 -12.37 -1.48 3.05
C CYS A 99 -12.90 -0.33 2.21
N ARG A 100 -12.97 0.85 2.82
CA ARG A 100 -13.29 2.11 2.16
C ARG A 100 -12.17 3.10 2.43
N ALA A 101 -11.70 3.77 1.39
CA ALA A 101 -10.83 4.90 1.56
C ALA A 101 -11.68 6.14 1.76
N MET A 102 -11.29 6.93 2.74
CA MET A 102 -11.67 8.33 2.78
C MET A 102 -10.60 9.09 1.99
N PRO A 103 -10.98 9.84 0.93
CA PRO A 103 -10.08 10.83 0.37
C PRO A 103 -9.64 11.74 1.52
N ALA A 104 -8.32 11.91 1.73
CA ALA A 104 -7.81 12.77 2.80
C ALA A 104 -8.33 14.22 2.70
N ALA A 105 -8.83 14.62 1.53
CA ALA A 105 -9.43 15.93 1.26
C ALA A 105 -10.93 16.05 1.61
N CYS A 106 -11.65 14.95 1.87
CA CYS A 106 -13.09 14.98 2.09
C CYS A 106 -13.49 14.06 3.24
N ALA A 107 -13.58 14.59 4.45
CA ALA A 107 -14.37 13.96 5.49
C ALA A 107 -15.83 13.90 5.03
N GLY A 108 -16.30 12.73 4.56
CA GLY A 108 -17.72 12.49 4.27
C GLY A 108 -18.07 11.93 2.90
N VAL A 109 -17.10 11.63 2.03
CA VAL A 109 -17.39 10.92 0.77
C VAL A 109 -16.80 9.53 0.84
N GLU A 110 -17.64 8.53 1.12
CA GLU A 110 -17.27 7.12 0.92
C GLU A 110 -17.08 6.88 -0.57
N THR A 111 -15.83 6.64 -0.97
CA THR A 111 -15.53 6.20 -2.34
C THR A 111 -15.48 4.68 -2.41
N SER A 112 -15.69 4.17 -3.62
CA SER A 112 -15.93 2.79 -4.03
C SER A 112 -15.15 1.69 -3.28
N LYS A 113 -15.76 0.49 -3.23
CA LYS A 113 -15.16 -0.74 -2.70
C LYS A 113 -13.82 -1.06 -3.40
N TYR A 114 -12.76 -1.22 -2.62
CA TYR A 114 -11.45 -1.60 -3.14
C TYR A 114 -11.38 -3.11 -3.39
N ALA A 115 -10.94 -3.51 -4.59
CA ALA A 115 -10.55 -4.89 -4.88
C ALA A 115 -9.10 -5.11 -4.40
N GLY A 116 -8.77 -6.31 -3.92
CA GLY A 116 -7.39 -6.62 -3.52
C GLY A 116 -7.00 -6.14 -2.11
N VAL A 117 -7.96 -5.78 -1.25
CA VAL A 117 -7.73 -5.48 0.17
C VAL A 117 -8.72 -6.30 1.02
N ARG A 118 -8.32 -6.70 2.21
CA ARG A 118 -9.22 -7.30 3.21
C ARG A 118 -9.17 -6.52 4.50
N CYS A 119 -10.25 -6.55 5.27
CA CYS A 119 -10.19 -6.04 6.62
C CYS A 119 -9.53 -7.06 7.56
N SER A 120 -8.63 -6.58 8.41
CA SER A 120 -7.98 -7.33 9.48
C SER A 120 -7.79 -6.38 10.66
N ASN A 121 -8.39 -6.70 11.82
CA ASN A 121 -8.32 -5.87 13.03
C ASN A 121 -8.73 -4.40 12.82
N SER A 122 -9.88 -4.16 12.14
CA SER A 122 -10.39 -2.82 11.81
C SER A 122 -9.47 -1.99 10.88
N MET A 123 -8.43 -2.61 10.32
CA MET A 123 -7.54 -2.00 9.35
C MET A 123 -7.68 -2.70 8.00
N CYS A 124 -7.52 -1.92 6.93
CA CYS A 124 -7.41 -2.49 5.60
C CYS A 124 -5.98 -2.95 5.37
N VAL A 125 -5.82 -4.23 5.13
CA VAL A 125 -4.54 -4.78 4.69
C VAL A 125 -4.67 -5.09 3.21
N GLY A 126 -3.67 -4.70 2.43
CA GLY A 126 -3.50 -5.23 1.08
C GLY A 126 -3.58 -6.74 1.14
N LEU A 127 -4.45 -7.34 0.33
CA LEU A 127 -4.23 -8.72 -0.03
C LEU A 127 -2.88 -8.68 -0.75
N GLN A 128 -1.85 -9.28 -0.17
CA GLN A 128 -0.65 -9.58 -0.95
C GLN A 128 -1.19 -10.26 -2.21
N GLN A 129 -1.08 -9.58 -3.35
CA GLN A 129 -1.46 -10.18 -4.61
C GLN A 129 -0.66 -11.46 -4.64
N GLN A 130 -1.34 -12.61 -4.48
CA GLN A 130 -0.65 -13.88 -4.63
C GLN A 130 0.09 -13.75 -5.95
N PRO A 131 1.42 -13.86 -5.94
CA PRO A 131 2.22 -13.58 -7.13
C PRO A 131 1.58 -14.39 -8.23
N LYS A 132 1.04 -13.69 -9.24
CA LYS A 132 0.23 -14.30 -10.30
C LYS A 132 1.01 -15.51 -10.78
N THR A 133 0.50 -16.70 -10.49
CA THR A 133 1.20 -17.94 -10.79
C THR A 133 1.35 -17.98 -12.30
N GLN A 134 2.59 -17.83 -12.76
CA GLN A 134 2.90 -17.94 -14.16
C GLN A 134 2.67 -19.40 -14.55
N PRO A 135 1.88 -19.68 -15.60
CA PRO A 135 1.68 -21.05 -16.03
C PRO A 135 3.01 -21.59 -16.52
N CYS A 136 3.35 -22.82 -16.13
CA CYS A 136 4.52 -23.52 -16.65
C CYS A 136 4.21 -24.12 -18.03
N LEU A 137 5.23 -24.24 -18.88
CA LEU A 137 5.14 -24.95 -20.16
C LEU A 137 5.87 -26.30 -20.14
N SER A 138 6.80 -26.48 -19.20
CA SER A 138 7.60 -27.70 -19.06
C SER A 138 8.08 -27.89 -17.61
N ASP A 139 8.48 -29.12 -17.26
CA ASP A 139 9.01 -29.46 -15.93
C ASP A 139 10.23 -28.59 -15.55
N ALA A 140 11.01 -28.13 -16.53
CA ALA A 140 12.18 -27.29 -16.33
C ALA A 140 11.85 -25.89 -15.77
N GLU A 141 10.59 -25.46 -15.86
CA GLU A 141 10.13 -24.19 -15.30
C GLU A 141 9.61 -24.33 -13.87
N CYS A 142 9.57 -25.56 -13.33
CA CYS A 142 9.09 -25.84 -12.00
C CYS A 142 10.24 -26.17 -11.06
N VAL A 143 10.29 -25.46 -9.94
CA VAL A 143 11.32 -25.60 -8.91
C VAL A 143 10.65 -25.75 -7.54
N PRO A 144 11.35 -26.29 -6.52
CA PRO A 144 10.77 -26.41 -5.19
C PRO A 144 10.39 -25.04 -4.60
N SER A 145 9.28 -25.00 -3.85
CA SER A 145 8.74 -23.78 -3.23
C SER A 145 9.63 -23.21 -2.13
N ASP A 146 10.36 -24.09 -1.45
CA ASP A 146 11.12 -23.81 -0.23
C ASP A 146 12.52 -24.40 -0.33
N CYS A 147 13.43 -23.87 0.47
CA CYS A 147 14.84 -24.28 0.44
C CYS A 147 15.11 -25.64 1.07
N CYS A 148 14.37 -25.98 2.12
CA CYS A 148 14.55 -27.23 2.86
C CYS A 148 13.21 -27.95 2.97
N HIS A 149 13.19 -29.26 2.74
CA HIS A 149 11.99 -30.09 2.88
C HIS A 149 10.77 -29.60 2.09
N PRO A 150 10.93 -29.15 0.83
CA PRO A 150 9.82 -28.59 0.09
C PRO A 150 8.78 -29.67 -0.22
N ARG A 151 7.50 -29.34 -0.03
CA ARG A 151 6.37 -30.24 -0.35
C ARG A 151 5.68 -29.87 -1.66
N THR A 152 5.90 -28.66 -2.13
CA THR A 152 5.24 -28.11 -3.32
C THR A 152 6.28 -27.52 -4.27
N CYS A 153 5.82 -27.23 -5.47
CA CYS A 153 6.63 -26.64 -6.54
C CYS A 153 6.00 -25.34 -6.99
N VAL A 154 6.84 -24.42 -7.43
CA VAL A 154 6.47 -23.11 -7.96
C VAL A 154 7.18 -22.87 -9.30
N HIS A 155 6.70 -21.90 -10.07
CA HIS A 155 7.39 -21.47 -11.27
C HIS A 155 8.76 -20.85 -10.91
N THR A 156 9.79 -21.01 -11.74
CA THR A 156 11.15 -20.45 -11.52
C THR A 156 11.17 -18.96 -11.16
N SER A 157 10.25 -18.17 -11.71
CA SER A 157 10.09 -16.74 -11.37
C SER A 157 9.68 -16.47 -9.91
N GLN A 158 9.29 -17.50 -9.17
CA GLN A 158 8.85 -17.47 -7.77
C GLN A 158 9.78 -18.29 -6.86
N GLN A 159 10.94 -18.72 -7.38
CA GLN A 159 11.90 -19.52 -6.63
C GLN A 159 12.37 -18.80 -5.36
N ALA A 160 12.41 -19.53 -4.25
CA ALA A 160 13.01 -19.05 -3.01
C ALA A 160 14.53 -18.83 -3.16
N ASP A 161 15.08 -17.77 -2.57
CA ASP A 161 16.52 -17.55 -2.52
C ASP A 161 17.15 -18.39 -1.39
N CYS A 162 17.90 -19.42 -1.78
CA CYS A 162 18.47 -20.39 -0.85
C CYS A 162 19.99 -20.27 -0.66
N ARG A 163 20.62 -19.18 -1.14
CA ARG A 163 22.09 -19.06 -1.18
C ARG A 163 22.76 -19.15 0.20
N ASP A 164 22.10 -18.67 1.24
CA ASP A 164 22.63 -18.62 2.61
C ASP A 164 21.91 -19.58 3.57
N ILE A 165 21.13 -20.54 3.04
CA ILE A 165 20.36 -21.50 3.84
C ILE A 165 21.07 -22.84 3.86
N ILE A 166 21.28 -23.38 5.06
CA ILE A 166 21.84 -24.72 5.29
C ILE A 166 20.71 -25.63 5.77
N CYS A 167 20.37 -26.64 4.99
CA CYS A 167 19.36 -27.63 5.34
C CYS A 167 19.97 -28.82 6.11
N THR A 168 19.15 -29.53 6.86
CA THR A 168 19.53 -30.84 7.41
C THR A 168 19.73 -31.84 6.27
N GLN A 169 20.61 -32.83 6.46
CA GLN A 169 20.83 -33.91 5.49
C GLN A 169 19.81 -35.06 5.62
N GLU A 170 18.96 -35.03 6.64
CA GLU A 170 17.81 -35.91 6.77
C GLU A 170 16.81 -35.56 5.69
N CYS A 171 16.33 -36.52 4.88
CA CYS A 171 15.16 -36.28 4.05
C CYS A 171 13.87 -36.52 4.85
N GLN A 172 12.88 -35.63 4.71
CA GLN A 172 11.62 -35.74 5.43
C GLN A 172 10.54 -36.55 4.69
N PRO A 173 9.89 -37.54 5.32
CA PRO A 173 8.81 -38.27 4.66
C PRO A 173 7.74 -37.33 4.08
N GLY A 174 7.40 -37.56 2.81
CA GLY A 174 6.42 -36.75 2.08
C GLY A 174 6.93 -35.41 1.53
N THR A 175 8.23 -35.18 1.49
CA THR A 175 8.86 -34.01 0.87
C THR A 175 9.65 -34.38 -0.39
N LEU A 176 9.93 -33.40 -1.25
CA LEU A 176 10.54 -33.62 -2.57
C LEU A 176 12.01 -34.04 -2.49
N ASP A 177 12.70 -33.74 -1.39
CA ASP A 177 14.07 -34.20 -1.15
C ASP A 177 14.14 -35.69 -0.74
N CYS A 178 13.01 -36.32 -0.41
CA CYS A 178 12.89 -37.78 -0.29
C CYS A 178 12.54 -38.44 -1.62
N GLY A 179 13.31 -38.16 -2.68
CA GLY A 179 13.09 -38.76 -3.99
C GLY A 179 11.77 -38.32 -4.61
N GLY A 180 11.49 -37.01 -4.59
CA GLY A 180 10.45 -36.39 -5.40
C GLY A 180 11.03 -35.47 -6.48
N SER A 181 10.16 -34.91 -7.30
CA SER A 181 10.53 -33.94 -8.33
C SER A 181 9.41 -32.94 -8.60
N CYS A 182 9.75 -31.81 -9.18
CA CYS A 182 8.76 -30.88 -9.71
C CYS A 182 8.37 -31.27 -11.14
N ALA A 183 7.08 -31.17 -11.45
CA ALA A 183 6.54 -31.43 -12.78
C ALA A 183 5.54 -30.33 -13.17
N CYS A 184 5.42 -30.06 -14.46
CA CYS A 184 4.42 -29.16 -15.01
C CYS A 184 3.21 -29.95 -15.51
N GLU A 185 2.10 -29.87 -14.79
CA GLU A 185 0.86 -30.55 -15.16
C GLU A 185 -0.26 -29.55 -15.39
N GLN A 186 -0.84 -29.57 -16.60
CA GLN A 186 -1.96 -28.68 -16.97
C GLN A 186 -1.63 -27.18 -16.73
N GLY A 187 -0.39 -26.79 -16.98
CA GLY A 187 0.09 -25.42 -16.78
C GLY A 187 0.37 -25.04 -15.32
N THR A 188 0.37 -26.01 -14.39
CA THR A 188 0.64 -25.78 -12.96
C THR A 188 1.83 -26.61 -12.50
N CYS A 189 2.73 -26.01 -11.72
CA CYS A 189 3.81 -26.75 -11.08
C CYS A 189 3.28 -27.59 -9.92
N VAL A 190 3.52 -28.90 -9.98
CA VAL A 190 3.11 -29.88 -8.97
C VAL A 190 4.31 -30.66 -8.46
N GLY A 191 4.27 -31.02 -7.18
CA GLY A 191 5.26 -31.93 -6.58
C GLY A 191 4.87 -33.39 -6.83
N LYS A 192 5.82 -34.18 -7.34
CA LYS A 192 5.71 -35.63 -7.48
C LYS A 192 6.59 -36.27 -6.42
N ASN A 193 5.99 -36.82 -5.36
CA ASN A 193 6.72 -37.61 -4.36
C ASN A 193 6.57 -39.09 -4.69
N PHE A 194 7.68 -39.81 -4.85
CA PHE A 194 7.64 -41.25 -5.20
C PHE A 194 7.63 -42.17 -3.97
N TYR A 195 7.73 -41.62 -2.75
CA TYR A 195 7.83 -42.35 -1.49
C TYR A 195 6.74 -41.96 -0.49
N SER A 196 5.55 -41.60 -0.96
CA SER A 196 4.43 -41.16 -0.12
C SER A 196 3.45 -42.27 0.29
N GLU A 197 3.85 -43.54 0.24
CA GLU A 197 3.06 -44.67 0.75
C GLU A 197 3.45 -45.07 2.17
#